data_AF-A0A239KI17-F1
#
_entry.id   AF-A0A239KI17-F1
#
_cell.length_a   1.000
_cell.length_b   1.000
_cell.length_c   1.000
_cell.angle_alpha   90.00
_cell.angle_beta   90.00
_cell.angle_gamma   90.00
#
_symmetry.space_group_name_H-M   'P 1'
#
loop_
_entity.id
_entity.type
_entity.pdbx_description
1 polymer ?
#
loop_
_entity_poly.entity_id
_entity_poly.type
_entity_poly.pdbx_seq_one_letter_code
_entity_poly.pdbx_strand_id
1 'polypeptide(L)'
;MRCLLSVSLLLAMLPVAPAQAASCWNREDIFAAKVRDLDTLLTEVSRRCVAAGLSAQADYDMYRAANRGAISATNQRLKARFWTVFGAEKAGARLDSFHDALASQYATVPAVQENCGQVSALAREAAATGGSVPGLVAVADRNNLTPPLPGGACRAAALAVAAR
;
A
#
# COMPACT_ATOMS: atom_id res chain seq x y z
N MET A 1 61.52 -33.48 -8.83
CA MET A 1 60.23 -33.46 -8.10
C MET A 1 59.70 -32.02 -8.15
N ARG A 2 58.56 -31.82 -8.81
CA ARG A 2 57.95 -30.50 -9.07
C ARG A 2 57.05 -30.11 -7.89
N CYS A 3 57.27 -28.94 -7.30
CA CYS A 3 56.36 -28.35 -6.31
C CYS A 3 55.83 -27.03 -6.89
N LEU A 4 54.65 -27.09 -7.50
CA LEU A 4 53.88 -25.92 -7.95
C LEU A 4 52.42 -26.20 -7.65
N LEU A 5 51.89 -25.57 -6.60
CA LEU A 5 50.46 -25.42 -6.39
C LEU A 5 50.18 -23.97 -6.01
N SER A 6 50.00 -23.16 -7.04
CA SER A 6 49.48 -21.80 -6.96
C SER A 6 47.97 -21.87 -6.73
N VAL A 7 47.50 -21.52 -5.53
CA VAL A 7 46.07 -21.37 -5.25
C VAL A 7 45.67 -19.96 -5.69
N SER A 8 45.02 -19.86 -6.85
CA SER A 8 44.38 -18.62 -7.31
C SER A 8 43.03 -18.47 -6.62
N LEU A 9 42.95 -17.55 -5.66
CA LEU A 9 41.71 -17.19 -4.98
C LEU A 9 40.87 -16.32 -5.93
N LEU A 10 39.92 -16.93 -6.66
CA LEU A 10 38.91 -16.20 -7.42
C LEU A 10 37.94 -15.53 -6.44
N LEU A 11 38.14 -14.23 -6.22
CA LEU A 11 37.22 -13.36 -5.50
C LEU A 11 35.97 -13.15 -6.36
N ALA A 12 34.92 -13.94 -6.12
CA ALA A 12 33.62 -13.72 -6.75
C ALA A 12 33.01 -12.41 -6.25
N MET A 13 33.01 -11.37 -7.09
CA MET A 13 32.27 -10.13 -6.83
C MET A 13 30.77 -10.41 -6.94
N LEU A 14 30.13 -10.72 -5.81
CA LEU A 14 28.67 -10.71 -5.72
C LEU A 14 28.18 -9.26 -5.90
N PRO A 15 27.21 -8.99 -6.80
CA PRO A 15 26.58 -7.69 -6.86
C PRO A 15 25.80 -7.47 -5.57
N VAL A 16 26.34 -6.66 -4.66
CA VAL A 16 25.60 -6.14 -3.51
C VAL A 16 24.55 -5.19 -4.07
N ALA A 17 23.30 -5.68 -4.21
CA ALA A 17 22.18 -4.81 -4.51
C ALA A 17 22.16 -3.68 -3.47
N PRO A 18 21.99 -2.40 -3.87
CA PRO A 18 22.03 -1.30 -2.92
C PRO A 18 20.92 -1.49 -1.90
N ALA A 19 21.25 -1.43 -0.61
CA ALA A 19 20.29 -1.48 0.50
C ALA A 19 19.16 -0.43 0.40
N GLN A 20 19.29 0.52 -0.53
CA GLN A 20 18.31 1.55 -0.88
C GLN A 20 17.13 0.99 -1.71
N ALA A 21 17.30 -0.11 -2.44
CA ALA A 21 16.20 -0.76 -3.18
C ALA A 21 15.19 -1.42 -2.24
N ALA A 22 15.60 -1.77 -1.02
CA ALA A 22 14.72 -2.29 0.02
C ALA A 22 13.97 -1.18 0.81
N SER A 23 14.32 0.11 0.66
CA SER A 23 13.70 1.18 1.45
C SER A 23 12.61 1.97 0.70
N CYS A 24 12.69 2.08 -0.63
CA CYS A 24 11.69 2.78 -1.44
C CYS A 24 10.49 1.88 -1.83
N TRP A 25 9.38 2.49 -2.26
CA TRP A 25 8.15 1.79 -2.66
C TRP A 25 8.15 1.51 -4.16
N ASN A 26 8.00 0.24 -4.55
CA ASN A 26 7.75 -0.15 -5.95
C ASN A 26 6.27 0.08 -6.33
N ARG A 27 5.94 -0.09 -7.61
CA ARG A 27 4.59 0.18 -8.14
C ARG A 27 3.52 -0.65 -7.44
N GLU A 28 3.76 -1.94 -7.24
CA GLU A 28 2.78 -2.86 -6.65
C GLU A 28 2.54 -2.55 -5.17
N ASP A 29 3.59 -2.15 -4.45
CA ASP A 29 3.49 -1.71 -3.05
C ASP A 29 2.70 -0.40 -2.94
N ILE A 30 2.92 0.55 -3.87
CA ILE A 30 2.15 1.80 -3.93
C ILE A 30 0.68 1.50 -4.21
N PHE A 31 0.39 0.57 -5.13
CA PHE A 31 -0.98 0.16 -5.41
C PHE A 31 -1.64 -0.44 -4.17
N ALA A 32 -0.92 -1.30 -3.45
CA ALA A 32 -1.42 -1.86 -2.20
C ALA A 32 -1.66 -0.78 -1.12
N ALA A 33 -0.78 0.22 -1.02
CA ALA A 33 -0.96 1.35 -0.12
C ALA A 33 -2.19 2.20 -0.48
N LYS A 34 -2.42 2.48 -1.77
CA LYS A 34 -3.59 3.24 -2.24
C LYS A 34 -4.90 2.52 -1.97
N VAL A 35 -4.94 1.20 -2.22
CA VAL A 35 -6.11 0.38 -1.88
C VAL A 35 -6.35 0.38 -0.38
N ARG A 36 -5.29 0.30 0.43
CA ARG A 36 -5.42 0.37 1.89
C ARG A 36 -5.92 1.74 2.35
N ASP A 37 -5.45 2.84 1.76
CA ASP A 37 -5.90 4.20 2.08
C ASP A 37 -7.40 4.37 1.79
N LEU A 38 -7.84 3.90 0.61
CA LEU A 38 -9.26 3.85 0.24
C LEU A 38 -10.08 3.03 1.25
N ASP A 39 -9.62 1.83 1.63
CA ASP A 39 -10.30 0.99 2.62
C ASP A 39 -10.39 1.69 3.99
N THR A 40 -9.32 2.37 4.41
CA THR A 40 -9.28 3.11 5.68
C THR A 40 -10.24 4.29 5.68
N LEU A 41 -10.26 5.11 4.62
CA LEU A 41 -11.23 6.20 4.44
C LEU A 41 -12.67 5.67 4.54
N LEU A 42 -13.01 4.65 3.74
CA LEU A 42 -14.35 4.09 3.68
C LEU A 42 -14.78 3.48 5.02
N THR A 43 -13.85 2.86 5.74
CA THR A 43 -14.11 2.30 7.07
C THR A 43 -14.37 3.40 8.10
N GLU A 44 -13.45 4.37 8.22
CA GLU A 44 -13.51 5.39 9.26
C GLU A 44 -14.71 6.33 9.08
N VAL A 45 -14.91 6.83 7.86
CA VAL A 45 -15.99 7.80 7.61
C VAL A 45 -17.35 7.11 7.66
N SER A 46 -17.52 5.90 7.11
CA SER A 46 -18.79 5.16 7.22
C SER A 46 -19.15 4.85 8.68
N ARG A 47 -18.18 4.44 9.50
CA ARG A 47 -18.38 4.18 10.94
C ARG A 47 -18.89 5.43 11.66
N ARG A 48 -18.32 6.60 11.37
CA ARG A 48 -18.74 7.88 11.96
C ARG A 48 -20.14 8.28 11.51
N CYS A 49 -20.47 8.09 10.22
CA CYS A 49 -21.80 8.34 9.68
C CYS A 49 -22.86 7.48 10.37
N VAL A 50 -22.59 6.18 10.54
CA VAL A 50 -23.47 5.26 11.26
C VAL A 50 -23.65 5.69 12.72
N ALA A 51 -22.56 6.08 13.40
CA ALA A 51 -22.62 6.58 14.77
C ALA A 51 -23.44 7.88 14.91
N ALA A 52 -23.52 8.68 13.84
CA ALA A 52 -24.35 9.89 13.76
C ALA A 52 -25.79 9.62 13.28
N GLY A 53 -26.18 8.37 13.06
CA GLY A 53 -27.52 8.00 12.57
C GLY A 53 -27.72 8.21 11.07
N LEU A 54 -26.65 8.40 10.29
CA LEU A 54 -26.69 8.58 8.85
C LEU A 54 -26.40 7.26 8.12
N SER A 55 -27.03 7.07 6.96
CA SER A 55 -26.84 5.86 6.14
C SER A 55 -25.49 5.89 5.40
N ALA A 56 -24.62 4.93 5.71
CA ALA A 56 -23.41 4.62 4.92
C ALA A 56 -23.09 3.12 4.92
N GLN A 57 -23.68 2.34 5.83
CA GLN A 57 -23.34 0.95 6.08
C GLN A 57 -23.57 0.04 4.86
N ALA A 58 -24.71 0.16 4.20
CA ALA A 58 -25.06 -0.73 3.07
C ALA A 58 -24.08 -0.58 1.88
N ASP A 59 -23.71 0.65 1.53
CA ASP A 59 -22.76 0.91 0.45
C ASP A 59 -21.35 0.44 0.82
N TYR A 60 -20.92 0.64 2.07
CA TYR A 60 -19.66 0.12 2.58
C TYR A 60 -19.60 -1.42 2.54
N ASP A 61 -20.66 -2.10 2.97
CA ASP A 61 -20.73 -3.56 2.96
C ASP A 61 -20.70 -4.11 1.54
N MET A 62 -21.37 -3.45 0.60
CA MET A 62 -21.29 -3.78 -0.83
C MET A 62 -19.87 -3.65 -1.37
N TYR A 63 -19.17 -2.56 -1.04
CA TYR A 63 -17.75 -2.38 -1.38
C TYR A 63 -16.88 -3.52 -0.84
N ARG A 64 -17.05 -3.88 0.45
CA ARG A 64 -16.28 -4.95 1.10
C ARG A 64 -16.55 -6.31 0.47
N ALA A 65 -17.80 -6.60 0.15
CA ALA A 65 -18.20 -7.85 -0.49
C ALA A 65 -17.60 -7.98 -1.90
N ALA A 66 -17.72 -6.94 -2.73
CA ALA A 66 -17.24 -6.94 -4.11
C ALA A 66 -15.71 -7.03 -4.21
N ASN A 67 -14.98 -6.51 -3.21
CA ASN A 67 -13.51 -6.34 -3.28
C ASN A 67 -12.73 -7.19 -2.29
N ARG A 68 -13.36 -8.14 -1.58
CA ARG A 68 -12.71 -8.94 -0.52
C ARG A 68 -11.39 -9.59 -0.96
N GLY A 69 -11.37 -10.17 -2.16
CA GLY A 69 -10.17 -10.79 -2.74
C GLY A 69 -9.04 -9.79 -2.97
N ALA A 70 -9.35 -8.65 -3.59
CA ALA A 70 -8.40 -7.58 -3.85
C ALA A 70 -7.81 -7.00 -2.56
N ILE A 71 -8.67 -6.67 -1.59
CA ILE A 71 -8.28 -6.13 -0.28
C ILE A 71 -7.36 -7.13 0.44
N SER A 72 -7.70 -8.42 0.43
CA SER A 72 -6.86 -9.46 1.03
C SER A 72 -5.48 -9.53 0.36
N ALA A 73 -5.44 -9.54 -0.98
CA ALA A 73 -4.20 -9.62 -1.74
C ALA A 73 -3.28 -8.41 -1.48
N THR A 74 -3.82 -7.19 -1.50
CA THR A 74 -3.05 -5.97 -1.21
C THR A 74 -2.58 -5.93 0.25
N ASN A 75 -3.37 -6.45 1.19
CA ASN A 75 -2.97 -6.55 2.59
C ASN A 75 -1.79 -7.52 2.78
N GLN A 76 -1.78 -8.65 2.07
CA GLN A 76 -0.64 -9.57 2.11
C GLN A 76 0.60 -8.94 1.49
N ARG A 77 0.44 -8.16 0.40
CA ARG A 77 1.54 -7.41 -0.20
C ARG A 77 2.17 -6.42 0.78
N LEU A 78 1.36 -5.63 1.49
CA LEU A 78 1.84 -4.71 2.52
C LEU A 78 2.58 -5.47 3.63
N LYS A 79 2.02 -6.56 4.15
CA LYS A 79 2.70 -7.39 5.16
C LYS A 79 4.06 -7.89 4.67
N ALA A 80 4.13 -8.42 3.45
CA ALA A 80 5.37 -8.90 2.85
C ALA A 80 6.40 -7.77 2.67
N ARG A 81 5.97 -6.58 2.26
CA ARG A 81 6.83 -5.39 2.19
C ARG A 81 7.42 -5.08 3.56
N PHE A 82 6.59 -4.86 4.56
CA PHE A 82 7.06 -4.47 5.90
C PHE A 82 7.98 -5.54 6.51
N TRP A 83 7.71 -6.82 6.26
CA TRP A 83 8.60 -7.92 6.62
C TRP A 83 9.96 -7.85 5.91
N THR A 84 9.96 -7.60 4.61
CA THR A 84 11.18 -7.49 3.79
C THR A 84 12.04 -6.29 4.21
N VAL A 85 11.42 -5.14 4.53
CA VAL A 85 12.16 -3.91 4.86
C VAL A 85 12.67 -3.90 6.30
N PHE A 86 11.86 -4.37 7.25
CA PHE A 86 12.13 -4.19 8.69
C PHE A 86 12.48 -5.49 9.43
N GLY A 87 12.34 -6.65 8.78
CA GLY A 87 12.50 -7.97 9.40
C GLY A 87 11.33 -8.36 10.31
N ALA A 88 11.28 -9.64 10.70
CA ALA A 88 10.16 -10.23 11.43
C ALA A 88 9.82 -9.51 12.74
N GLU A 89 10.84 -9.07 13.50
CA GLU A 89 10.65 -8.46 14.82
C GLU A 89 9.97 -7.08 14.76
N LYS A 90 10.27 -6.28 13.73
CA LYS A 90 9.81 -4.87 13.64
C LYS A 90 8.67 -4.67 12.65
N ALA A 91 8.42 -5.63 11.76
CA ALA A 91 7.43 -5.51 10.69
C ALA A 91 6.02 -5.20 11.21
N GLY A 92 5.57 -5.88 12.26
CA GLY A 92 4.24 -5.68 12.86
C GLY A 92 4.04 -4.24 13.32
N ALA A 93 4.88 -3.77 14.25
CA ALA A 93 4.80 -2.40 14.77
C ALA A 93 4.90 -1.33 13.68
N ARG A 94 5.72 -1.55 12.64
CA ARG A 94 5.84 -0.63 11.51
C ARG A 94 4.61 -0.61 10.61
N LEU A 95 3.99 -1.77 10.39
CA LEU A 95 2.72 -1.87 9.66
C LEU A 95 1.57 -1.22 10.43
N ASP A 96 1.53 -1.40 11.75
CA ASP A 96 0.52 -0.77 12.61
C ASP A 96 0.66 0.76 12.60
N SER A 97 1.89 1.26 12.74
CA SER A 97 2.15 2.71 12.61
C SER A 97 1.71 3.28 11.25
N PHE A 98 1.83 2.50 10.18
CA PHE A 98 1.35 2.88 8.85
C PHE A 98 -0.18 2.93 8.80
N HIS A 99 -0.88 1.95 9.38
CA HIS A 99 -2.34 1.98 9.47
C HIS A 99 -2.84 3.14 10.34
N ASP A 100 -2.19 3.43 11.46
CA ASP A 100 -2.52 4.56 12.33
C ASP A 100 -2.34 5.90 11.59
N ALA A 101 -1.25 6.03 10.83
CA ALA A 101 -1.02 7.21 10.00
C ALA A 101 -2.15 7.40 8.99
N LEU A 102 -2.62 6.33 8.33
CA LEU A 102 -3.77 6.41 7.43
C LEU A 102 -5.05 6.82 8.14
N ALA A 103 -5.38 6.17 9.27
CA ALA A 103 -6.61 6.44 10.01
C ALA A 103 -6.64 7.88 10.53
N SER A 104 -5.48 8.42 10.93
CA SER A 104 -5.36 9.79 11.42
C SER A 104 -5.78 10.85 10.39
N GLN A 105 -5.61 10.57 9.08
CA GLN A 105 -6.03 11.46 8.00
C GLN A 105 -7.55 11.69 7.99
N TYR A 106 -8.32 10.71 8.45
CA TYR A 106 -9.79 10.71 8.37
C TYR A 106 -10.47 10.87 9.73
N ALA A 107 -9.68 10.91 10.82
CA ALA A 107 -10.16 10.96 12.19
C ALA A 107 -10.95 12.25 12.53
N THR A 108 -10.84 13.31 11.72
CA THR A 108 -11.51 14.59 11.96
C THR A 108 -12.63 14.89 10.97
N VAL A 109 -12.89 14.01 9.99
CA VAL A 109 -13.96 14.20 9.00
C VAL A 109 -15.31 14.33 9.73
N PRO A 110 -16.04 15.46 9.57
CA PRO A 110 -17.34 15.64 10.21
C PRO A 110 -18.37 14.63 9.71
N ALA A 111 -19.14 14.05 10.62
CA ALA A 111 -20.24 13.14 10.29
C ALA A 111 -21.51 13.94 9.93
N VAL A 112 -21.47 14.64 8.81
CA VAL A 112 -22.58 15.44 8.26
C VAL A 112 -23.10 14.81 6.97
N GLN A 113 -24.33 15.15 6.59
CA GLN A 113 -25.02 14.54 5.44
C GLN A 113 -24.21 14.63 4.13
N GLU A 114 -23.50 15.74 3.91
CA GLU A 114 -22.63 15.91 2.75
C GLU A 114 -21.50 14.85 2.72
N ASN A 115 -20.68 14.78 3.77
CA ASN A 115 -19.56 13.83 3.85
C ASN A 115 -20.02 12.37 3.83
N CYS A 116 -21.16 12.08 4.48
CA CYS A 116 -21.74 10.75 4.46
C CYS A 116 -22.32 10.38 3.09
N GLY A 117 -22.85 11.34 2.35
CA GLY A 117 -23.24 11.16 0.96
C GLY A 117 -22.03 10.89 0.05
N GLN A 118 -20.93 11.63 0.24
CA GLN A 118 -19.69 11.47 -0.51
C GLN A 118 -19.04 10.10 -0.27
N VAL A 119 -18.89 9.66 0.99
CA VAL A 119 -18.32 8.34 1.28
C VAL A 119 -19.19 7.20 0.72
N SER A 120 -20.51 7.37 0.75
CA SER A 120 -21.45 6.39 0.19
C SER A 120 -21.32 6.30 -1.34
N ALA A 121 -21.21 7.44 -2.02
CA ALA A 121 -20.97 7.49 -3.46
C ALA A 121 -19.64 6.84 -3.84
N LEU A 122 -18.58 7.13 -3.08
CA LEU A 122 -17.26 6.53 -3.28
C LEU A 122 -17.27 5.02 -3.03
N ALA A 123 -17.99 4.54 -2.01
CA ALA A 123 -18.14 3.12 -1.74
C ALA A 123 -18.83 2.39 -2.92
N ARG A 124 -19.87 2.99 -3.52
CA ARG A 124 -20.52 2.43 -4.72
C ARG A 124 -19.59 2.39 -5.93
N GLU A 125 -18.82 3.46 -6.15
CA GLU A 125 -17.83 3.53 -7.23
C GLU A 125 -16.76 2.44 -7.04
N ALA A 126 -16.24 2.29 -5.82
CA ALA A 126 -15.26 1.25 -5.49
C ALA A 126 -15.85 -0.17 -5.60
N ALA A 127 -17.12 -0.37 -5.23
CA ALA A 127 -17.81 -1.64 -5.41
C ALA A 127 -17.91 -2.05 -6.89
N ALA A 128 -18.18 -1.10 -7.79
CA ALA A 128 -18.28 -1.33 -9.22
C ALA A 128 -16.97 -1.81 -9.88
N THR A 129 -15.83 -1.71 -9.18
CA THR A 129 -14.55 -2.23 -9.68
C THR A 129 -14.46 -3.76 -9.63
N GLY A 130 -15.35 -4.44 -8.90
CA GLY A 130 -15.49 -5.90 -8.96
C GLY A 130 -14.24 -6.68 -8.58
N GLY A 131 -13.43 -6.18 -7.63
CA GLY A 131 -12.18 -6.83 -7.22
C GLY A 131 -10.97 -6.49 -8.09
N SER A 132 -11.08 -5.51 -9.00
CA SER A 132 -9.95 -5.02 -9.78
C SER A 132 -9.06 -4.11 -8.96
N VAL A 133 -7.84 -4.57 -8.60
CA VAL A 133 -6.84 -3.72 -7.93
C VAL A 133 -6.52 -2.46 -8.75
N PRO A 134 -6.25 -2.52 -10.06
CA PRO A 134 -6.09 -1.29 -10.87
C PRO A 134 -7.32 -0.39 -10.86
N GLY A 135 -8.53 -0.97 -10.82
CA GLY A 135 -9.78 -0.21 -10.69
C GLY A 135 -9.85 0.55 -9.36
N LEU A 136 -9.57 -0.11 -8.25
CA LEU A 136 -9.52 0.51 -6.91
C LEU A 136 -8.44 1.60 -6.82
N VAL A 137 -7.28 1.38 -7.43
CA VAL A 137 -6.22 2.39 -7.53
C VAL A 137 -6.70 3.60 -8.33
N ALA A 138 -7.41 3.40 -9.44
CA ALA A 138 -7.96 4.50 -10.23
C ALA A 138 -9.03 5.29 -9.45
N VAL A 139 -9.83 4.61 -8.63
CA VAL A 139 -10.78 5.27 -7.71
C VAL A 139 -10.01 6.11 -6.68
N ALA A 140 -8.99 5.54 -6.04
CA ALA A 140 -8.14 6.27 -5.09
C ALA A 140 -7.49 7.51 -5.72
N ASP A 141 -6.98 7.39 -6.95
CA ASP A 141 -6.33 8.49 -7.67
C ASP A 141 -7.28 9.63 -8.03
N ARG A 142 -8.48 9.32 -8.51
CA ARG A 142 -9.50 10.35 -8.81
C ARG A 142 -9.96 11.10 -7.55
N ASN A 143 -9.87 10.45 -6.40
CA ASN A 143 -10.24 11.02 -5.10
C ASN A 143 -9.03 11.60 -4.36
N ASN A 144 -7.88 11.76 -5.04
CA ASN A 144 -6.64 12.34 -4.49
C ASN A 144 -6.16 11.67 -3.20
N LEU A 145 -6.37 10.36 -3.05
CA LEU A 145 -5.87 9.64 -1.89
C LEU A 145 -4.35 9.46 -2.00
N THR A 146 -3.62 10.00 -1.04
CA THR A 146 -2.16 10.02 -1.00
C THR A 146 -1.65 9.32 0.25
N PRO A 147 -1.55 7.97 0.25
CA PRO A 147 -1.02 7.26 1.41
C PRO A 147 0.38 7.75 1.73
N PRO A 148 0.77 7.86 3.02
CA PRO A 148 2.14 8.13 3.37
C PRO A 148 3.01 6.97 2.88
N LEU A 149 4.07 7.30 2.13
CA LEU A 149 5.04 6.32 1.63
C LEU A 149 6.40 6.57 2.31
N PRO A 150 6.64 6.05 3.53
CA PRO A 150 7.94 6.18 4.19
C PRO A 150 9.06 5.67 3.29
N GLY A 151 10.09 6.48 3.06
CA GLY A 151 11.18 6.17 2.13
C GLY A 151 10.91 6.54 0.66
N GLY A 152 9.72 7.05 0.34
CA GLY A 152 9.34 7.53 -0.99
C GLY A 152 9.17 6.42 -2.04
N ALA A 153 8.68 6.79 -3.22
CA ALA A 153 8.62 5.89 -4.37
C ALA A 153 10.03 5.63 -4.94
N CYS A 154 10.28 4.42 -5.44
CA CYS A 154 11.53 4.12 -6.11
C CYS A 154 11.67 4.96 -7.39
N ARG A 155 12.81 5.61 -7.58
CA ARG A 155 13.15 6.23 -8.86
C ARG A 155 13.32 5.10 -9.88
N ALA A 156 12.62 5.17 -11.01
CA ALA A 156 12.95 4.30 -12.14
C ALA A 156 14.43 4.52 -12.49
N ALA A 157 15.19 3.45 -12.67
CA ALA A 157 16.61 3.53 -13.02
C ALA A 157 16.77 4.16 -14.43
N ALA A 158 16.73 5.48 -14.51
CA ALA A 158 17.32 6.21 -15.61
C ALA A 158 18.84 6.21 -15.36
N LEU A 159 19.62 5.84 -16.38
CA LEU A 159 21.10 5.78 -16.41
C LEU A 159 21.73 4.41 -16.10
N ALA A 160 21.60 3.46 -17.03
CA ALA A 160 22.63 2.43 -17.25
C ALA A 160 22.74 1.97 -18.74
N VAL A 161 22.32 2.83 -19.69
CA VAL A 161 22.60 2.67 -21.14
C VAL A 161 23.47 3.85 -21.60
N ALA A 162 24.48 4.19 -20.83
CA ALA A 162 25.51 5.15 -21.19
C ALA A 162 26.88 4.63 -20.75
N ALA A 163 27.21 3.43 -21.22
CA ALA A 163 28.56 2.91 -21.29
C ALA A 163 28.57 1.92 -22.46
N ARG A 164 28.58 2.46 -23.68
CA ARG A 164 29.05 1.77 -24.88
C ARG A 164 30.41 2.34 -25.22
#